data_AF-A0AA95K1H4-F1
#
_entry.id   AF-A0AA95K1H4-F1
#
_cell.length_a   1.000
_cell.length_b   1.000
_cell.length_c   1.000
_cell.angle_alpha   90.00
_cell.angle_beta   90.00
_cell.angle_gamma   90.00
#
_symmetry.space_group_name_H-M   'P 1'
#
loop_
_entity.id
_entity.type
_entity.pdbx_description
1 polymer ?
#
loop_
_entity_poly.entity_id
_entity_poly.type
_entity_poly.pdbx_seq_one_letter_code
_entity_poly.pdbx_strand_id
1 'polypeptide(L)'
;MKQCTKISPKYKQRRIGTLQSLHISLGISLKELLSLVEQADNLYRNVKVLKSDGNIRNTYDALKPLKKVHRKIKEHILDHVVFPTYLTGSIKGCDYKVNAALHAKSRIVINEDIKNFFPSTSAQRIFNIWYVFFGFSKEVAQCLTQLTIRKNELPQGAITSPFLANLVFWQDEFYLYNNLASRGIIYSRYVDDVTDHAKLIH
;
A
#
# COMPACT_ATOMS: atom_id res chain seq x y z
N MET A 1 -25.16 -13.03 18.91
CA MET A 1 -24.70 -14.03 17.91
C MET A 1 -24.04 -13.30 16.73
N LYS A 2 -22.76 -13.62 16.50
CA LYS A 2 -21.95 -13.47 15.26
C LYS A 2 -22.04 -12.16 14.46
N GLN A 3 -21.36 -11.09 14.90
CA GLN A 3 -20.74 -10.17 13.95
C GLN A 3 -19.41 -10.80 13.50
N CYS A 4 -19.38 -11.27 12.26
CA CYS A 4 -18.18 -11.78 11.62
C CYS A 4 -17.26 -10.58 11.33
N THR A 5 -16.49 -10.14 12.34
CA THR A 5 -15.49 -9.09 12.17
C THR A 5 -14.37 -9.66 11.31
N LYS A 6 -14.15 -9.07 10.13
CA LYS A 6 -13.08 -9.49 9.23
C LYS A 6 -11.77 -9.00 9.84
N ILE A 7 -11.07 -9.92 10.47
CA ILE A 7 -9.86 -9.69 11.28
C ILE A 7 -8.53 -9.81 10.50
N SER A 8 -8.57 -10.17 9.22
CA SER A 8 -7.41 -10.20 8.32
C SER A 8 -7.77 -9.64 6.94
N PRO A 9 -6.81 -9.03 6.21
CA PRO A 9 -7.04 -8.60 4.84
C PRO A 9 -7.45 -9.77 3.95
N LYS A 10 -8.33 -9.53 2.97
CA LYS A 10 -8.76 -10.56 2.01
C LYS A 10 -8.88 -10.00 0.59
N TYR A 11 -8.38 -10.75 -0.37
CA TYR A 11 -8.59 -10.52 -1.80
C TYR A 11 -9.51 -11.62 -2.35
N LYS A 12 -10.61 -11.23 -3.01
CA LYS A 12 -11.66 -12.17 -3.46
C LYS A 12 -11.74 -12.34 -4.98
N GLN A 13 -10.93 -11.62 -5.74
CA GLN A 13 -10.94 -11.71 -7.20
C GLN A 13 -10.14 -12.92 -7.68
N ARG A 14 -10.28 -13.22 -8.97
CA ARG A 14 -9.50 -14.26 -9.63
C ARG A 14 -8.01 -13.88 -9.62
N ARG A 15 -7.17 -14.89 -9.42
CA ARG A 15 -5.71 -14.77 -9.47
C ARG A 15 -5.28 -14.45 -10.90
N ILE A 16 -4.28 -13.59 -11.07
CA ILE A 16 -3.65 -13.32 -12.36
C ILE A 16 -2.43 -14.24 -12.51
N GLY A 17 -2.52 -15.18 -13.45
CA GLY A 17 -1.52 -16.24 -13.62
C GLY A 17 -0.44 -15.96 -14.68
N THR A 18 -0.65 -15.00 -15.58
CA THR A 18 0.28 -14.72 -16.69
C THR A 18 0.36 -13.23 -16.99
N LEU A 19 1.44 -12.80 -17.65
CA LEU A 19 1.58 -11.42 -18.14
C LEU A 19 0.53 -11.07 -19.19
N GLN A 20 0.05 -12.07 -19.96
CA GLN A 20 -1.06 -11.97 -20.91
C GLN A 20 -2.33 -11.52 -20.19
N SER A 21 -2.71 -12.22 -19.11
CA SER A 21 -3.87 -11.81 -18.31
C SER A 21 -3.67 -10.46 -17.62
N LEU A 22 -2.43 -10.16 -17.18
CA LEU A 22 -2.12 -8.90 -16.51
C LEU A 22 -2.30 -7.69 -17.44
N HIS A 23 -1.71 -7.70 -18.63
CA HIS A 23 -1.79 -6.54 -19.53
C HIS A 23 -3.24 -6.28 -19.97
N ILE A 24 -4.03 -7.34 -20.18
CA ILE A 24 -5.47 -7.24 -20.46
C ILE A 24 -6.19 -6.59 -19.27
N SER A 25 -5.93 -7.06 -18.05
CA SER A 25 -6.54 -6.50 -16.83
C SER A 25 -6.17 -5.03 -16.61
N LEU A 26 -4.96 -4.60 -17.01
CA LEU A 26 -4.51 -3.23 -16.88
C LEU A 26 -4.92 -2.35 -18.08
N GLY A 27 -5.41 -2.94 -19.17
CA GLY A 27 -5.81 -2.24 -20.38
C GLY A 27 -4.65 -1.58 -21.12
N ILE A 28 -3.45 -2.20 -21.09
CA ILE A 28 -2.25 -1.73 -21.79
C ILE A 28 -1.70 -2.83 -22.70
N SER A 29 -0.90 -2.47 -23.70
CA SER A 29 -0.26 -3.47 -24.55
C SER A 29 0.83 -4.23 -23.77
N LEU A 30 1.05 -5.51 -24.11
CA LEU A 30 2.13 -6.29 -23.48
C LEU A 30 3.50 -5.63 -23.70
N LYS A 31 3.74 -5.06 -24.89
CA LYS A 31 4.97 -4.32 -25.20
C LYS A 31 5.16 -3.10 -24.30
N GLU A 32 4.10 -2.32 -24.08
CA GLU A 32 4.13 -1.17 -23.18
C GLU A 32 4.36 -1.60 -21.72
N LEU A 33 3.69 -2.66 -21.26
CA LEU A 33 3.89 -3.22 -19.92
C LEU A 33 5.37 -3.58 -19.68
N LEU A 34 5.98 -4.34 -20.59
CA LEU A 34 7.37 -4.77 -20.46
C LEU A 34 8.36 -3.58 -20.51
N SER A 35 8.14 -2.64 -21.43
CA SER A 35 8.95 -1.41 -21.51
C SER A 35 8.88 -0.58 -20.22
N LEU A 36 7.69 -0.47 -19.62
CA LEU A 36 7.51 0.24 -18.35
C LEU A 36 8.19 -0.46 -17.18
N VAL A 37 8.19 -1.80 -17.15
CA VAL A 37 8.90 -2.58 -16.13
C VAL A 37 10.41 -2.29 -16.17
N GLU A 38 11.01 -2.32 -17.37
CA GLU A 38 12.44 -2.05 -17.55
C GLU A 38 12.85 -0.63 -17.14
N GLN A 39 11.94 0.34 -17.28
CA GLN A 39 12.22 1.77 -17.05
C GLN A 39 11.66 2.29 -15.71
N ALA A 40 10.94 1.47 -14.94
CA ALA A 40 10.13 1.91 -13.81
C ALA A 40 10.90 2.80 -12.81
N ASP A 41 12.12 2.39 -12.43
CA ASP A 41 12.97 3.12 -11.49
C ASP A 41 13.32 4.54 -11.96
N ASN A 42 13.44 4.74 -13.28
CA ASN A 42 13.76 6.03 -13.92
C ASN A 42 12.51 6.90 -14.14
N LEU A 43 11.31 6.33 -13.95
CA LEU A 43 10.03 7.01 -14.11
C LEU A 43 9.53 7.64 -12.79
N TYR A 44 10.45 7.95 -11.87
CA TYR A 44 10.17 8.70 -10.66
C TYR A 44 11.01 9.97 -10.60
N ARG A 45 10.38 11.08 -10.24
CA ARG A 45 11.06 12.33 -9.92
C ARG A 45 11.02 12.59 -8.41
N ASN A 46 12.12 13.12 -7.88
CA ASN A 46 12.14 13.59 -6.50
C ASN A 46 11.29 14.86 -6.37
N VAL A 47 10.45 14.90 -5.36
CA VAL A 47 9.65 16.07 -4.96
C VAL A 47 9.98 16.35 -3.51
N LYS A 48 10.31 17.60 -3.19
CA LYS A 48 10.58 18.02 -1.82
C LYS A 48 9.30 18.57 -1.21
N VAL A 49 8.93 18.01 -0.07
CA VAL A 49 7.72 18.37 0.66
C VAL A 49 8.12 18.96 2.01
N LEU A 50 7.63 20.16 2.32
CA LEU A 50 7.83 20.78 3.63
C LEU A 50 6.83 20.20 4.62
N LYS A 51 7.33 19.58 5.70
CA LYS A 51 6.50 19.15 6.81
C LYS A 51 6.06 20.35 7.67
N SER A 52 5.01 20.15 8.46
CA SER A 52 4.50 21.12 9.43
C SER A 52 5.51 21.49 10.53
N ASP A 53 6.47 20.60 10.81
CA ASP A 53 7.60 20.80 11.74
C ASP A 53 8.78 21.58 11.11
N GLY A 54 8.67 21.99 9.83
CA GLY A 54 9.72 22.69 9.09
C GLY A 54 10.77 21.78 8.43
N ASN A 55 10.71 20.45 8.65
CA ASN A 55 11.65 19.52 8.03
C ASN A 55 11.29 19.23 6.56
N ILE A 56 12.30 19.06 5.71
CA ILE A 56 12.10 18.65 4.31
C ILE A 56 11.99 17.12 4.22
N ARG A 57 10.98 16.65 3.51
CA ARG A 57 10.76 15.25 3.17
C ARG A 57 10.99 15.04 1.67
N ASN A 58 11.84 14.07 1.34
CA ASN A 58 11.99 13.59 -0.03
C ASN A 58 10.84 12.63 -0.35
N THR A 59 9.99 13.01 -1.30
CA THR A 59 8.96 12.15 -1.87
C THR A 59 9.29 11.84 -3.33
N TYR A 60 8.61 10.85 -3.91
CA TYR A 60 8.86 10.39 -5.27
C TYR A 60 7.55 10.28 -6.03
N ASP A 61 7.33 11.20 -6.96
CA ASP A 61 6.15 11.21 -7.83
C ASP A 61 6.46 10.44 -9.11
N ALA A 62 5.58 9.50 -9.46
CA ALA A 62 5.69 8.75 -10.70
C ALA A 62 5.36 9.65 -11.91
N LEU A 63 6.14 9.55 -12.98
CA LEU A 63 5.88 10.23 -14.24
C LEU A 63 4.60 9.69 -14.90
N LYS A 64 4.02 10.48 -15.81
CA LYS A 64 2.71 10.20 -16.44
C LYS A 64 2.53 8.75 -16.93
N PRO A 65 3.50 8.09 -17.61
CA PRO A 65 3.34 6.71 -18.07
C PRO A 65 3.14 5.73 -16.91
N LEU A 66 4.03 5.79 -15.91
CA LEU A 66 3.96 4.91 -14.74
C LEU A 66 2.75 5.22 -13.86
N LYS A 67 2.39 6.50 -13.70
CA LYS A 67 1.22 6.96 -12.94
C LYS A 67 -0.09 6.42 -13.51
N LYS A 68 -0.20 6.30 -14.84
CA LYS A 68 -1.36 5.66 -15.49
C LYS A 68 -1.47 4.19 -15.07
N VAL A 69 -0.36 3.45 -15.07
CA VAL A 69 -0.33 2.04 -14.68
C VAL A 69 -0.58 1.85 -13.19
N HIS A 70 -0.01 2.70 -12.32
CA HIS A 70 -0.33 2.69 -10.88
C HIS A 70 -1.82 2.85 -10.61
N ARG A 71 -2.49 3.72 -11.37
CA ARG A 71 -3.94 3.91 -11.24
C ARG A 71 -4.70 2.66 -11.64
N LYS A 72 -4.27 1.99 -12.71
CA LYS A 72 -4.86 0.71 -13.14
C LYS A 72 -4.61 -0.42 -12.14
N ILE A 73 -3.40 -0.54 -11.59
CA ILE A 73 -3.09 -1.49 -10.51
C ILE A 73 -3.99 -1.22 -9.30
N LYS A 74 -4.17 0.04 -8.93
CA LYS A 74 -5.07 0.41 -7.84
C LYS A 74 -6.51 -0.01 -8.13
N GLU A 75 -7.07 0.46 -9.24
CA GLU A 75 -8.48 0.26 -9.61
C GLU A 75 -8.84 -1.22 -9.81
N HIS A 76 -7.98 -1.99 -10.49
CA HIS A 76 -8.28 -3.35 -10.90
C HIS A 76 -7.76 -4.43 -9.94
N ILE A 77 -6.92 -4.07 -8.96
CA ILE A 77 -6.32 -5.04 -8.02
C ILE A 77 -6.48 -4.57 -6.58
N LEU A 78 -5.87 -3.44 -6.22
CA LEU A 78 -5.75 -3.04 -4.80
C LEU A 78 -7.10 -2.60 -4.19
N ASP A 79 -7.96 -1.94 -4.96
CA ASP A 79 -9.30 -1.51 -4.51
C ASP A 79 -10.25 -2.68 -4.24
N HIS A 80 -9.89 -3.90 -4.66
CA HIS A 80 -10.66 -5.12 -4.37
C HIS A 80 -10.19 -5.86 -3.11
N VAL A 81 -9.20 -5.31 -2.39
CA VAL A 81 -8.79 -5.82 -1.10
C VAL A 81 -9.77 -5.32 -0.02
N VAL A 82 -10.30 -6.25 0.76
CA VAL A 82 -11.07 -5.93 1.97
C VAL A 82 -10.11 -5.91 3.14
N PHE A 83 -9.89 -4.72 3.71
CA PHE A 83 -9.04 -4.52 4.88
C PHE A 83 -9.83 -4.67 6.20
N PRO A 84 -9.17 -5.12 7.28
CA PRO A 84 -9.75 -5.13 8.62
C PRO A 84 -9.91 -3.71 9.17
N THR A 85 -10.85 -3.52 10.11
CA THR A 85 -11.25 -2.20 10.63
C THR A 85 -10.20 -1.51 11.50
N TYR A 86 -9.20 -2.26 11.99
CA TYR A 86 -8.09 -1.69 12.75
C TYR A 86 -7.01 -1.05 11.86
N LEU A 87 -7.10 -1.23 10.52
CA LEU A 87 -6.26 -0.54 9.54
C LEU A 87 -7.03 0.67 9.00
N THR A 88 -6.64 1.86 9.47
CA THR A 88 -7.42 3.08 9.28
C THR A 88 -6.81 4.06 8.28
N GLY A 89 -5.61 3.77 7.77
CA GLY A 89 -4.86 4.64 6.86
C GLY A 89 -5.11 4.39 5.37
N SER A 90 -5.41 5.45 4.61
CA SER A 90 -5.48 5.47 3.13
C SER A 90 -6.41 4.45 2.44
N ILE A 91 -7.33 3.83 3.17
CA ILE A 91 -8.28 2.82 2.66
C ILE A 91 -9.66 3.47 2.46
N LYS A 92 -10.26 3.22 1.29
CA LYS A 92 -11.60 3.73 0.94
C LYS A 92 -12.64 3.26 1.98
N GLY A 93 -13.31 4.20 2.64
CA GLY A 93 -14.34 3.93 3.66
C GLY A 93 -13.86 4.01 5.11
N CYS A 94 -12.56 4.22 5.36
CA CYS A 94 -12.05 4.60 6.67
C CYS A 94 -11.98 6.13 6.74
N ASP A 95 -12.99 6.75 7.35
CA ASP A 95 -13.02 8.20 7.54
C ASP A 95 -11.98 8.59 8.61
N TYR A 96 -11.25 9.68 8.40
CA TYR A 96 -10.27 10.20 9.36
C TYR A 96 -10.92 10.45 10.75
N LYS A 97 -12.23 10.75 10.76
CA LYS A 97 -13.05 10.88 11.95
C LYS A 97 -13.23 9.56 12.71
N VAL A 98 -13.32 8.42 12.02
CA VAL A 98 -13.38 7.09 12.64
C VAL A 98 -12.06 6.77 13.32
N ASN A 99 -10.93 7.16 12.73
CA ASN A 99 -9.62 7.02 13.36
C ASN A 99 -9.52 7.85 14.65
N ALA A 100 -9.94 9.14 14.61
CA ALA A 100 -9.97 10.00 15.80
C ALA A 100 -10.89 9.45 16.91
N ALA A 101 -12.05 8.89 16.55
CA ALA A 101 -12.98 8.29 17.50
C ALA A 101 -12.48 6.95 18.09
N LEU A 102 -11.77 6.13 17.30
CA LEU A 102 -11.08 4.92 17.78
C LEU A 102 -9.94 5.31 18.73
N HIS A 103 -9.15 6.32 18.37
CA HIS A 103 -8.04 6.82 19.18
C HIS A 103 -8.50 7.42 20.51
N ALA A 104 -9.70 8.02 20.58
CA ALA A 104 -10.27 8.54 21.83
C ALA A 104 -10.61 7.45 22.87
N LYS A 105 -10.71 6.17 22.46
CA LYS A 105 -11.02 5.03 23.35
C LYS A 105 -9.90 4.00 23.44
N SER A 106 -8.86 4.11 22.62
CA SER A 106 -7.76 3.14 22.59
C SER A 106 -6.74 3.38 23.69
N ARG A 107 -6.43 2.33 24.45
CA ARG A 107 -5.37 2.36 25.48
C ARG A 107 -3.95 2.40 24.88
N ILE A 108 -3.77 1.95 23.63
CA ILE A 108 -2.48 2.00 22.90
C ILE A 108 -2.76 2.29 21.43
N VAL A 109 -2.27 3.41 20.92
CA VAL A 109 -2.23 3.73 19.48
C VAL A 109 -0.80 3.53 19.02
N ILE A 110 -0.55 2.59 18.11
CA ILE A 110 0.75 2.51 17.45
C ILE A 110 0.70 3.45 16.23
N ASN A 111 1.16 4.67 16.45
CA ASN A 111 1.41 5.64 15.40
C ASN A 111 2.82 5.41 14.85
N GLU A 112 3.00 4.37 14.04
CA GLU A 112 4.26 4.19 13.31
C GLU A 112 4.31 5.24 12.20
N ASP A 113 5.13 6.27 12.39
CA ASP A 113 5.43 7.24 11.34
C ASP A 113 6.06 6.48 10.16
N ILE A 114 5.39 6.56 9.03
CA ILE A 114 5.78 6.06 7.70
C ILE A 114 7.24 6.32 7.37
N LYS A 115 7.86 7.37 7.97
CA LYS A 115 9.30 7.65 7.86
C LYS A 115 10.18 6.42 8.12
N ASN A 116 9.81 5.53 9.06
CA ASN A 116 10.59 4.33 9.38
C ASN A 116 10.00 3.03 8.79
N PHE A 117 8.75 3.08 8.30
CA PHE A 117 8.07 1.94 7.69
C PHE A 117 8.49 1.70 6.23
N PHE A 118 8.70 2.79 5.48
CA PHE A 118 8.95 2.73 4.03
C PHE A 118 10.40 2.40 3.63
N PRO A 119 11.44 2.58 4.47
CA PRO A 119 12.80 2.12 4.14
C PRO A 119 13.06 0.63 4.43
N SER A 120 12.24 -0.05 5.24
CA SER A 120 12.43 -1.48 5.61
C SER A 120 11.51 -2.45 4.86
N THR A 121 10.61 -1.94 4.01
CA THR A 121 9.76 -2.79 3.16
C THR A 121 10.54 -3.18 1.90
N SER A 122 11.41 -4.19 2.04
CA SER A 122 12.21 -4.70 0.95
C SER A 122 11.35 -5.11 -0.25
N ALA A 123 11.93 -5.03 -1.46
CA ALA A 123 11.35 -5.59 -2.68
C ALA A 123 10.80 -7.02 -2.47
N GLN A 124 11.43 -7.82 -1.60
CA GLN A 124 10.97 -9.16 -1.24
C GLN A 124 9.63 -9.18 -0.51
N ARG A 125 9.39 -8.24 0.42
CA ARG A 125 8.09 -8.14 1.11
C ARG A 125 6.99 -7.75 0.12
N ILE A 126 7.28 -6.81 -0.79
CA ILE A 126 6.34 -6.40 -1.84
C ILE A 126 6.06 -7.56 -2.80
N PHE A 127 7.09 -8.28 -3.21
CA PHE A 127 6.94 -9.49 -4.02
C PHE A 127 6.05 -10.52 -3.31
N ASN A 128 6.26 -10.77 -2.01
CA ASN A 128 5.45 -11.72 -1.24
C ASN A 128 3.99 -11.28 -1.10
N ILE A 129 3.69 -9.98 -1.11
CA ILE A 129 2.31 -9.51 -1.18
C ILE A 129 1.68 -9.98 -2.51
N TRP A 130 2.32 -9.71 -3.65
CA TRP A 130 1.78 -10.13 -4.95
C TRP A 130 1.73 -11.66 -5.12
N TYR A 131 2.79 -12.34 -4.70
CA TYR A 131 2.94 -13.78 -4.90
C TYR A 131 2.10 -14.59 -3.92
N VAL A 132 2.20 -14.29 -2.62
CA VAL A 132 1.59 -15.11 -1.56
C VAL A 132 0.21 -14.60 -1.18
N PHE A 133 0.04 -13.30 -0.93
CA PHE A 133 -1.27 -12.75 -0.52
C PHE A 133 -2.28 -12.74 -1.67
N PHE A 134 -1.90 -12.21 -2.82
CA PHE A 134 -2.78 -12.19 -4.01
C PHE A 134 -2.80 -13.52 -4.76
N GLY A 135 -1.82 -14.41 -4.51
CA GLY A 135 -1.74 -15.72 -5.14
C GLY A 135 -1.42 -15.66 -6.65
N PHE A 136 -0.75 -14.59 -7.09
CA PHE A 136 -0.36 -14.42 -8.49
C PHE A 136 0.83 -15.31 -8.85
N SER A 137 1.06 -15.54 -10.15
CA SER A 137 2.26 -16.26 -10.57
C SER A 137 3.53 -15.45 -10.25
N LYS A 138 4.66 -16.16 -10.16
CA LYS A 138 5.97 -15.53 -9.88
C LYS A 138 6.29 -14.40 -10.85
N GLU A 139 6.05 -14.61 -12.15
CA GLU A 139 6.30 -13.63 -13.21
C GLU A 139 5.44 -12.37 -13.05
N VAL A 140 4.14 -12.55 -12.76
CA VAL A 140 3.21 -11.44 -12.52
C VAL A 140 3.61 -10.68 -11.25
N ALA A 141 3.97 -11.39 -10.19
CA ALA A 141 4.42 -10.79 -8.94
C ALA A 141 5.72 -9.99 -9.11
N GLN A 142 6.68 -10.49 -9.88
CA GLN A 142 7.91 -9.76 -10.21
C GLN A 142 7.61 -8.48 -11.00
N CYS A 143 6.75 -8.59 -12.03
CA CYS A 143 6.33 -7.45 -12.85
C CYS A 143 5.68 -6.36 -12.00
N LEU A 144 4.67 -6.72 -11.19
CA LEU A 144 3.99 -5.77 -10.30
C LEU A 144 4.91 -5.19 -9.22
N THR A 145 5.87 -5.98 -8.72
CA THR A 145 6.88 -5.48 -7.78
C THR A 145 7.71 -4.38 -8.44
N GLN A 146 8.29 -4.64 -9.61
CA GLN A 146 9.11 -3.64 -10.33
C GLN A 146 8.32 -2.38 -10.68
N LEU A 147 7.05 -2.50 -11.03
CA LEU A 147 6.20 -1.35 -11.33
C LEU A 147 5.84 -0.51 -10.11
N THR A 148 5.94 -1.05 -8.89
CA THR A 148 5.41 -0.38 -7.68
C THR A 148 6.46 0.02 -6.66
N ILE A 149 7.72 -0.38 -6.86
CA ILE A 149 8.85 0.03 -6.04
C ILE A 149 9.76 0.98 -6.81
N ARG A 150 10.61 1.69 -6.08
CA ARG A 150 11.72 2.47 -6.63
C ARG A 150 12.97 2.14 -5.85
N LYS A 151 14.08 1.75 -6.50
CA LYS A 151 15.37 1.48 -5.80
C LYS A 151 15.21 0.56 -4.57
N ASN A 152 14.45 -0.53 -4.72
CA ASN A 152 14.15 -1.53 -3.68
C ASN A 152 13.24 -1.11 -2.52
N GLU A 153 12.62 0.07 -2.57
CA GLU A 153 11.72 0.59 -1.53
C GLU A 153 10.38 1.06 -2.11
N LEU A 154 9.34 1.15 -1.27
CA LEU A 154 8.08 1.75 -1.68
C LEU A 154 8.25 3.27 -1.80
N PRO A 155 7.96 3.88 -2.97
CA PRO A 155 8.05 5.32 -3.13
C PRO A 155 6.98 6.02 -2.30
N GLN A 156 7.39 7.05 -1.57
CA GLN A 156 6.48 7.93 -0.84
C GLN A 156 5.79 8.88 -1.81
N GLY A 157 4.47 8.79 -1.95
CA GLY A 157 3.67 9.60 -2.87
C GLY A 157 3.12 8.86 -4.10
N ALA A 158 3.45 7.57 -4.29
CA ALA A 158 2.76 6.76 -5.28
C ALA A 158 1.44 6.21 -4.71
N ILE A 159 0.38 6.24 -5.53
CA ILE A 159 -0.99 5.85 -5.12
C ILE A 159 -1.15 4.37 -4.77
N THR A 160 -0.19 3.52 -5.15
CA THR A 160 -0.16 2.09 -4.80
C THR A 160 0.48 1.85 -3.44
N SER A 161 1.40 2.73 -3.02
CA SER A 161 2.24 2.55 -1.84
C SER A 161 1.46 2.42 -0.53
N PRO A 162 0.40 3.22 -0.25
CA PRO A 162 -0.35 3.06 1.00
C PRO A 162 -1.07 1.70 1.13
N PHE A 163 -1.59 1.16 0.02
CA PHE A 163 -2.22 -0.16 0.02
C PHE A 163 -1.21 -1.26 0.30
N LEU A 164 -0.06 -1.20 -0.37
CA LEU A 164 1.01 -2.17 -0.18
C LEU A 164 1.58 -2.09 1.25
N ALA A 165 1.74 -0.89 1.80
CA ALA A 165 2.17 -0.67 3.17
C ALA A 165 1.19 -1.24 4.21
N ASN A 166 -0.13 -1.06 3.98
CA ASN A 166 -1.14 -1.69 4.82
C ASN A 166 -1.06 -3.23 4.76
N LEU A 167 -0.67 -3.80 3.63
CA LEU A 167 -0.52 -5.24 3.46
C LEU A 167 0.78 -5.81 4.03
N VAL A 168 1.82 -5.05 4.36
CA VAL A 168 3.15 -5.60 4.74
C VAL A 168 3.11 -6.63 5.88
N PHE A 169 2.19 -6.48 6.83
CA PHE A 169 2.04 -7.39 7.98
C PHE A 169 0.82 -8.32 7.88
N TRP A 170 0.28 -8.52 6.68
CA TRP A 170 -0.96 -9.26 6.46
C TRP A 170 -0.98 -10.68 7.06
N GLN A 171 0.18 -11.32 7.23
CA GLN A 171 0.32 -12.68 7.79
C GLN A 171 0.15 -12.69 9.31
N ASP A 172 0.80 -11.76 10.01
CA ASP A 172 1.04 -11.86 11.45
C ASP A 172 0.22 -10.86 12.28
N GLU A 173 -0.19 -9.76 11.67
CA GLU A 173 -0.84 -8.64 12.38
C GLU A 173 -2.15 -9.04 13.05
N PHE A 174 -2.84 -10.03 12.48
CA PHE A 174 -4.03 -10.61 13.08
C PHE A 174 -3.77 -11.21 14.47
N TYR A 175 -2.65 -11.91 14.65
CA TYR A 175 -2.31 -12.52 15.94
C TYR A 175 -1.99 -11.45 16.98
N LEU A 176 -1.28 -10.39 16.58
CA LEU A 176 -1.04 -9.23 17.43
C LEU A 176 -2.35 -8.58 17.87
N TYR A 177 -3.25 -8.31 16.91
CA TYR A 177 -4.56 -7.72 17.19
C TYR A 177 -5.34 -8.56 18.21
N ASN A 178 -5.43 -9.88 18.01
CA ASN A 178 -6.15 -10.76 18.93
C ASN A 178 -5.50 -10.83 20.31
N ASN A 179 -4.17 -10.89 20.38
CA ASN A 179 -3.45 -10.95 21.65
C ASN A 179 -3.74 -9.70 22.49
N LEU A 180 -3.68 -8.52 21.86
CA LEU A 180 -4.00 -7.25 22.51
C LEU A 180 -5.48 -7.19 22.90
N ALA A 181 -6.39 -7.59 22.00
CA ALA A 181 -7.83 -7.61 22.29
C ALA A 181 -8.18 -8.52 23.47
N SER A 182 -7.53 -9.69 23.60
CA SER A 182 -7.72 -10.61 24.73
C SER A 182 -7.30 -10.02 26.08
N ARG A 183 -6.45 -8.99 26.06
CA ARG A 183 -6.00 -8.23 27.23
C ARG A 183 -6.80 -6.95 27.46
N GLY A 184 -7.89 -6.74 26.71
CA GLY A 184 -8.69 -5.52 26.75
C GLY A 184 -7.98 -4.30 26.15
N ILE A 185 -6.96 -4.51 25.31
CA ILE A 185 -6.23 -3.44 24.62
C ILE A 185 -6.81 -3.29 23.21
N ILE A 186 -7.22 -2.07 22.88
CA ILE A 186 -7.66 -1.73 21.52
C ILE A 186 -6.44 -1.32 20.71
N TYR A 187 -6.24 -1.99 19.58
CA TYR A 187 -5.17 -1.75 18.62
C TYR A 187 -5.73 -1.10 17.35
N SER A 188 -5.01 -0.10 16.84
CA SER A 188 -5.16 0.45 15.50
C SER A 188 -3.79 0.75 14.90
N ARG A 189 -3.67 0.62 13.57
CA ARG A 189 -2.51 1.08 12.80
C ARG A 189 -2.97 2.07 11.74
N TYR A 190 -2.35 3.23 11.78
CA TYR A 190 -2.56 4.30 10.81
C TYR A 190 -1.38 4.35 9.85
N VAL A 191 -1.66 4.22 8.56
CA VAL A 191 -0.71 4.46 7.47
C VAL A 191 -1.12 5.77 6.83
N ASP A 192 -0.37 6.84 7.07
CA ASP A 192 -0.67 8.12 6.46
C ASP A 192 -0.54 8.09 4.93
N ASP A 193 -1.50 8.65 4.20
CA ASP A 193 -1.19 8.95 2.81
C ASP A 193 -0.30 10.19 2.83
N VAL A 194 0.78 10.23 2.07
CA VAL A 194 1.70 11.40 2.04
C VAL A 194 1.04 12.61 1.33
N THR A 195 -0.28 12.57 1.16
CA THR A 195 -1.13 13.65 0.67
C THR A 195 -1.44 14.65 1.80
N ASP A 196 -0.42 15.04 2.57
CA ASP A 196 -0.48 16.28 3.33
C ASP A 196 -0.64 17.42 2.32
N HIS A 197 -1.49 18.39 2.64
CA HIS A 197 -1.69 19.62 1.88
C HIS A 197 -0.46 20.54 2.01
N ALA A 198 0.72 19.99 1.71
CA ALA A 198 2.00 20.63 1.87
C ALA A 198 2.30 21.53 0.67
N LYS A 199 2.77 22.75 0.95
CA LYS A 199 3.28 23.66 -0.06
C LYS A 199 4.47 22.98 -0.77
N LEU A 200 4.32 22.74 -2.06
CA LEU A 200 5.44 22.39 -2.93
C LEU A 200 6.47 23.52 -2.85
N ILE A 201 7.70 23.18 -2.46
CA ILE A 201 8.82 24.10 -2.60
C ILE A 201 9.35 23.92 -4.03
N HIS A 202 9.20 24.96 -4.86
CA HIS A 202 9.78 25.03 -6.20
C HIS A 202 11.25 25.47 -6.12
#